data_AF-A0A0D2XCC6-F1
#
_entry.id   AF-A0A0D2XCC6-F1
#
_cell.length_a   1.000
_cell.length_b   1.000
_cell.length_c   1.000
_cell.angle_alpha   90.00
_cell.angle_beta   90.00
_cell.angle_gamma   90.00
#
_symmetry.space_group_name_H-M   'P 1'
#
loop_
_entity.id
_entity.type
_entity.pdbx_description
1 polymer ?
#
loop_
_entity_poly.entity_id
_entity_poly.type
_entity_poly.pdbx_seq_one_letter_code
_entity_poly.pdbx_strand_id
1 'polypeptide(L)'
;MAAQQATPVLVLGIDFGTTYSGIAWCRAGKNNEIKFTTNWKKRSFAQGDKQKVPSAIFYHHLNDEDPEWGATTPQDDTVLRWFKLLLVDEKDLPDHIRHSVQLKTARALMLKG
;
A
#
# COMPACT_ATOMS: atom_id res chain seq x y z
N MET A 1 23.86 -39.05 -8.52
CA MET A 1 23.73 -37.65 -8.95
C MET A 1 22.83 -36.93 -7.96
N ALA A 2 23.38 -36.08 -7.09
CA ALA A 2 22.53 -35.25 -6.23
C ALA A 2 21.87 -34.18 -7.12
N ALA A 3 20.55 -34.10 -7.11
CA ALA A 3 19.85 -33.01 -7.78
C ALA A 3 20.33 -31.70 -7.15
N GLN A 4 20.89 -30.79 -7.96
CA GLN A 4 21.22 -29.43 -7.55
C GLN A 4 19.95 -28.82 -6.94
N GLN A 5 19.92 -28.56 -5.64
CA GLN A 5 18.79 -27.87 -5.03
C GLN A 5 18.77 -26.45 -5.59
N ALA A 6 17.80 -26.16 -6.45
CA ALA A 6 17.57 -24.81 -6.93
C ALA A 6 17.34 -23.88 -5.73
N THR A 7 17.90 -22.67 -5.79
CA THR A 7 17.69 -21.66 -4.75
C THR A 7 16.19 -21.43 -4.58
N PRO A 8 15.65 -21.49 -3.35
CA PRO A 8 14.24 -21.22 -3.12
C PRO A 8 13.89 -19.79 -3.56
N VAL A 9 12.92 -19.64 -4.48
CA VAL A 9 12.44 -18.33 -4.93
C VAL A 9 11.07 -18.07 -4.33
N LEU A 10 10.90 -16.90 -3.71
CA LEU A 10 9.61 -16.36 -3.28
C LEU A 10 9.19 -15.29 -4.29
N VAL A 11 8.04 -15.48 -4.92
CA VAL A 11 7.46 -14.51 -5.86
C VAL A 11 6.40 -13.70 -5.12
N LEU A 12 6.47 -12.38 -5.24
CA LEU A 12 5.49 -11.43 -4.69
C LEU A 12 4.74 -10.75 -5.83
N GLY A 13 3.40 -10.81 -5.79
CA GLY A 13 2.53 -10.00 -6.61
C GLY A 13 1.99 -8.85 -5.76
N ILE A 14 2.29 -7.61 -6.16
CA ILE A 14 1.84 -6.40 -5.46
C ILE A 14 0.76 -5.72 -6.31
N ASP A 15 -0.43 -5.58 -5.74
CA ASP A 15 -1.43 -4.66 -6.27
C ASP A 15 -1.31 -3.34 -5.50
N PHE A 16 -0.78 -2.33 -6.16
CA PHE A 16 -0.66 -0.99 -5.60
C PHE A 16 -1.76 -0.10 -6.17
N GLY A 17 -2.92 -0.03 -5.51
CA GLY A 17 -4.04 0.80 -5.96
C GLY A 17 -3.95 2.25 -5.49
N THR A 18 -4.86 3.09 -5.99
CA THR A 18 -5.04 4.47 -5.49
C THR A 18 -5.73 4.48 -4.12
N THR A 19 -6.65 3.53 -3.90
CA THR A 19 -7.49 3.46 -2.70
C THR A 19 -7.08 2.32 -1.77
N TYR A 20 -6.76 1.15 -2.33
CA TYR A 20 -6.40 -0.05 -1.58
C TYR A 20 -5.22 -0.75 -2.25
N SER A 21 -4.33 -1.32 -1.43
CA SER A 21 -3.18 -2.12 -1.86
C SER A 21 -3.23 -3.52 -1.25
N GLY A 22 -2.67 -4.50 -1.93
CA GLY A 22 -2.62 -5.89 -1.48
C GLY A 22 -1.37 -6.63 -1.96
N ILE A 23 -1.04 -7.74 -1.29
CA ILE A 23 0.08 -8.61 -1.64
C ILE A 23 -0.42 -10.05 -1.73
N ALA A 24 -0.04 -10.73 -2.81
CA ALA A 24 -0.11 -12.17 -2.95
C ALA A 24 1.30 -12.72 -3.13
N TRP A 25 1.53 -13.97 -2.76
CA TRP A 25 2.86 -14.58 -2.83
C TRP A 25 2.79 -16.08 -3.09
N CYS A 26 3.84 -16.63 -3.68
CA CYS A 26 4.01 -18.08 -3.84
C CYS A 26 5.48 -18.47 -3.79
N ARG A 27 5.76 -19.73 -3.41
CA ARG A 27 7.11 -20.29 -3.48
C ARG A 27 7.27 -21.04 -4.80
N ALA A 28 8.18 -20.59 -5.65
CA ALA A 28 8.43 -21.21 -6.94
C ALA A 28 8.85 -22.69 -6.75
N GLY A 29 8.31 -23.58 -7.58
CA GLY A 29 8.67 -25.00 -7.60
C GLY A 29 7.97 -25.88 -6.56
N LYS A 30 7.18 -25.33 -5.62
CA LYS A 30 6.33 -26.12 -4.72
C LYS A 30 4.86 -25.84 -5.01
N ASN A 31 4.24 -26.65 -5.88
CA ASN A 31 2.85 -26.57 -6.33
C ASN A 31 2.39 -25.20 -6.89
N ASN A 32 3.26 -24.18 -6.86
CA ASN A 32 2.99 -22.79 -7.20
C ASN A 32 1.69 -22.24 -6.57
N GLU A 33 1.37 -22.70 -5.36
CA GLU A 33 0.18 -22.28 -4.63
C GLU A 33 0.28 -20.79 -4.27
N ILE A 34 -0.70 -20.02 -4.73
CA ILE A 34 -0.79 -18.58 -4.47
C ILE A 34 -1.47 -18.35 -3.13
N LYS A 35 -0.83 -17.58 -2.27
CA LYS A 35 -1.33 -17.18 -0.96
C LYS A 35 -1.58 -15.68 -0.94
N PHE A 36 -2.68 -15.28 -0.33
CA PHE A 36 -3.02 -13.88 -0.15
C PHE A 36 -2.66 -13.43 1.27
N THR A 37 -2.07 -12.25 1.40
CA THR A 37 -1.88 -11.62 2.70
C THR A 37 -3.21 -11.05 3.18
N THR A 38 -3.71 -11.54 4.31
CA THR A 38 -4.97 -11.09 4.91
C THR A 38 -4.82 -10.56 6.34
N ASN A 39 -3.73 -10.93 7.01
CA ASN A 39 -3.42 -10.63 8.41
C ASN A 39 -2.59 -9.34 8.56
N TRP A 40 -3.05 -8.26 7.94
CA TRP A 40 -2.38 -6.96 8.01
C TRP A 40 -2.42 -6.37 9.43
N LYS A 41 -1.39 -5.60 9.80
CA LYS A 41 -1.41 -4.79 11.02
C LYS A 41 -2.60 -3.84 10.98
N LYS A 42 -3.37 -3.77 12.07
CA LYS A 42 -4.62 -3.00 12.16
C LYS A 42 -4.77 -2.39 13.55
N ARG A 43 -5.38 -1.20 13.65
CA ARG A 43 -5.66 -0.53 14.95
C ARG A 43 -6.65 -1.28 15.83
N SER A 44 -7.56 -2.06 15.23
CA SER A 44 -8.57 -2.82 15.97
C SER A 44 -8.90 -4.14 15.26
N PHE A 45 -9.09 -5.20 16.06
CA PHE A 45 -9.51 -6.52 15.58
C PHE A 45 -10.88 -6.52 14.91
N ALA A 46 -11.73 -5.53 15.19
CA ALA A 46 -13.05 -5.38 14.58
C ALA A 46 -13.01 -5.18 13.05
N GLN A 47 -11.86 -4.77 12.49
CA GLN A 47 -11.73 -4.56 11.04
C GLN A 47 -11.68 -5.84 10.19
N GLY A 48 -11.69 -7.03 10.83
CA GLY A 48 -11.62 -8.33 10.14
C GLY A 48 -10.29 -8.53 9.43
N ASP A 49 -10.14 -9.67 8.76
CA ASP A 49 -8.99 -9.93 7.89
C ASP A 49 -9.41 -9.67 6.44
N LYS A 50 -8.65 -8.82 5.75
CA LYS A 50 -8.95 -8.37 4.37
C LYS A 50 -7.74 -8.58 3.48
N GLN A 51 -7.96 -9.02 2.25
CA GLN A 51 -6.88 -9.21 1.27
C GLN A 51 -6.19 -7.90 0.84
N LYS A 52 -6.85 -6.76 1.06
CA LYS A 52 -6.31 -5.43 0.79
C LYS A 52 -6.50 -4.50 1.97
N VAL A 53 -5.59 -3.55 2.12
CA VAL A 53 -5.61 -2.46 3.10
C VAL A 53 -5.57 -1.11 2.40
N PRO A 54 -6.04 -0.02 3.03
CA PRO A 54 -6.00 1.31 2.43
C PRO A 54 -4.60 1.67 1.91
N SER A 55 -4.52 2.34 0.76
CA SER A 55 -3.30 2.95 0.26
C SER A 55 -3.13 4.30 0.95
N ALA A 56 -2.68 4.24 2.20
CA ALA A 56 -2.68 5.37 3.13
C ALA A 56 -1.41 5.38 3.97
N ILE A 57 -0.79 6.55 4.12
CA ILE A 57 0.37 6.80 4.96
C ILE A 57 0.04 7.90 5.96
N PHE A 58 0.42 7.72 7.21
CA PHE A 58 0.39 8.78 8.21
C PHE A 58 1.79 9.02 8.74
N TYR A 59 2.25 10.26 8.59
CA TYR A 59 3.54 10.72 9.09
C TYR A 59 3.31 11.41 10.44
N HIS A 60 4.06 10.97 11.45
CA HIS A 60 4.00 11.58 12.77
C HIS A 60 4.72 12.94 12.76
N HIS A 61 4.23 13.88 13.56
CA HIS A 61 4.84 15.22 13.70
C HIS A 61 6.14 15.20 14.52
N LEU A 62 6.43 14.10 15.21
CA LEU A 62 7.63 13.91 16.01
C LEU A 62 8.62 13.04 15.22
N ASN A 63 9.86 13.50 15.10
CA ASN A 63 10.88 12.94 14.21
C ASN A 63 11.31 11.48 14.51
N ASP A 64 10.86 10.89 15.61
CA ASP A 64 11.29 9.57 16.08
C ASP A 64 10.20 8.48 15.97
N GLU A 65 9.00 8.79 15.48
CA GLU A 65 7.93 7.80 15.30
C GLU A 65 7.87 7.29 13.85
N ASP A 66 7.93 5.96 13.68
CA ASP A 66 7.79 5.31 12.38
C ASP A 66 6.45 5.64 11.73
N PRO A 67 6.40 5.92 10.41
CA PRO A 67 5.15 6.17 9.71
C PRO A 67 4.15 5.00 9.84
N GLU A 68 2.89 5.34 10.07
CA GLU A 68 1.79 4.38 10.03
C GLU A 68 1.33 4.12 8.59
N TRP A 69 0.90 2.88 8.30
CA TRP A 69 0.46 2.47 6.97
C TRP A 69 -0.85 1.67 7.00
N GLY A 70 -1.69 1.91 5.99
CA GLY A 70 -2.85 1.07 5.71
C GLY A 70 -3.90 1.10 6.82
N ALA A 71 -4.24 -0.06 7.38
CA ALA A 71 -5.30 -0.14 8.39
C ALA A 71 -4.87 0.36 9.79
N THR A 72 -3.61 0.81 9.94
CA THR A 72 -3.17 1.44 11.19
C THR A 72 -3.41 2.95 11.18
N THR A 73 -3.39 3.62 10.02
CA THR A 73 -3.54 5.08 9.95
C THR A 73 -4.83 5.58 10.62
N PRO A 74 -4.84 6.81 11.18
CA PRO A 74 -6.07 7.43 11.66
C PRO A 74 -7.12 7.61 10.55
N GLN A 75 -8.34 7.98 10.96
CA GLN A 75 -9.46 8.22 10.04
C GLN A 75 -9.80 9.71 9.95
N ASP A 76 -8.77 10.53 9.68
CA ASP A 76 -8.91 11.98 9.51
C ASP A 76 -8.16 12.46 8.27
N ASP A 77 -8.24 13.77 8.02
CA ASP A 77 -7.71 14.44 6.83
C ASP A 77 -6.19 14.70 6.87
N THR A 78 -5.50 14.28 7.93
CA THR A 78 -4.03 14.36 8.03
C THR A 78 -3.33 13.19 7.33
N VAL A 79 -4.10 12.15 6.96
CA VAL A 79 -3.57 10.94 6.32
C VAL A 79 -3.35 11.15 4.83
N LEU A 80 -2.13 10.89 4.37
CA LEU A 80 -1.77 10.92 2.96
C LEU A 80 -2.42 9.75 2.23
N ARG A 81 -3.39 10.07 1.36
CA ARG A 81 -4.10 9.14 0.48
C ARG A 81 -3.98 9.60 -0.96
N TRP A 82 -4.29 8.73 -1.92
CA TRP A 82 -4.23 9.05 -3.37
C TRP A 82 -2.83 9.44 -3.89
N PHE A 83 -1.79 9.27 -3.06
CA PHE A 83 -0.42 9.63 -3.40
C PHE A 83 0.16 8.82 -4.57
N LYS A 84 -0.43 7.66 -4.93
CA LYS A 84 -0.11 6.95 -6.17
C LYS A 84 -0.23 7.85 -7.40
N LEU A 85 -1.22 8.75 -7.42
CA LEU A 85 -1.43 9.68 -8.53
C LEU A 85 -0.38 10.79 -8.60
N LEU A 86 0.43 10.97 -7.55
CA LEU A 86 1.57 11.88 -7.56
C LEU A 86 2.80 11.28 -8.26
N LEU A 87 2.77 9.97 -8.57
CA LEU A 87 3.81 9.29 -9.35
C LEU A 87 3.61 9.41 -10.86
N VAL A 88 2.41 9.83 -11.29
CA VAL A 88 2.04 9.98 -12.69
C VAL A 88 2.27 11.43 -13.11
N ASP A 89 2.75 11.65 -14.33
CA ASP A 89 2.86 12.99 -14.89
C ASP A 89 1.48 13.67 -14.91
N GLU A 90 1.41 14.91 -14.45
CA GLU A 90 0.13 15.64 -14.31
C GLU A 90 -0.65 15.76 -15.63
N LYS A 91 0.06 15.82 -16.76
CA LYS A 91 -0.53 15.88 -18.11
C LYS A 91 -1.33 14.62 -18.47
N ASP A 92 -0.97 13.47 -17.89
CA ASP A 92 -1.58 12.17 -18.17
C ASP A 92 -2.80 11.89 -17.27
N LEU A 93 -3.03 12.72 -16.26
CA LEU A 93 -4.21 12.63 -15.41
C LEU A 93 -5.45 13.21 -16.12
N PRO A 94 -6.62 12.54 -16.04
CA PRO A 94 -7.88 13.11 -16.49
C PRO A 94 -8.18 14.44 -15.76
N ASP A 95 -8.78 15.40 -16.46
CA ASP A 95 -8.99 16.76 -15.91
C ASP A 95 -9.76 16.76 -14.57
N HIS A 96 -10.78 15.92 -14.44
CA HIS A 96 -11.56 15.80 -13.20
C HIS A 96 -10.73 15.26 -12.02
N ILE A 97 -9.68 14.47 -12.28
CA ILE A 97 -8.74 13.98 -11.27
C ILE A 97 -7.68 15.04 -10.96
N ARG A 98 -7.13 15.68 -12.01
CA ARG A 98 -6.12 16.73 -11.88
C ARG A 98 -6.56 17.86 -10.95
N HIS A 99 -7.84 18.23 -11.02
CA HIS A 99 -8.41 19.31 -10.22
C HIS A 99 -9.20 18.84 -8.98
N SER A 100 -9.18 17.53 -8.69
CA SER A 100 -9.88 16.93 -7.56
C SER A 100 -9.35 17.42 -6.22
N VAL A 101 -10.22 17.44 -5.20
CA VAL A 101 -9.83 17.79 -3.83
C VAL A 101 -8.84 16.77 -3.28
N GLN A 102 -9.02 15.49 -3.60
CA GLN A 102 -8.16 14.40 -3.15
C GLN A 102 -6.71 14.60 -3.58
N LEU A 103 -6.47 14.93 -4.86
CA LEU A 103 -5.12 15.15 -5.37
C LEU A 103 -4.51 16.45 -4.79
N LYS A 104 -5.32 17.50 -4.62
CA LYS A 104 -4.89 18.75 -3.96
C LYS A 104 -4.48 18.51 -2.51
N THR A 105 -5.27 17.75 -1.75
CA THR A 105 -4.95 17.36 -0.36
C THR A 105 -3.68 16.53 -0.31
N ALA A 106 -3.52 15.53 -1.20
CA ALA A 106 -2.32 14.72 -1.27
C ALA A 106 -1.05 15.55 -1.53
N ARG A 107 -1.11 16.50 -2.48
CA ARG A 107 -0.02 17.46 -2.74
C ARG A 107 0.29 18.33 -1.52
N ALA A 108 -0.74 18.85 -0.86
CA ALA A 108 -0.57 19.71 0.32
C ALA A 108 0.06 18.96 1.50
N LEU A 109 -0.28 17.69 1.72
CA LEU A 109 0.30 16.87 2.79
C LEU A 109 1.76 16.49 2.48
N MET A 110 2.11 16.18 1.23
CA MET A 110 3.49 15.89 0.83
C MET A 110 4.45 17.06 1.02
N LEU A 111 3.95 18.30 0.94
CA LEU A 111 4.76 19.52 1.17
C LEU A 111 4.94 19.86 2.67
N LYS A 112 4.21 19.20 3.56
CA LYS A 112 4.24 19.44 5.01
C LYS A 112 5.07 18.40 5.78
N GLY A 113 5.43 17.30 5.13
CA GLY A 113 6.30 16.25 5.68
C GLY A 113 7.78 16.57 5.55
#